data_AF-Q218J9-F1
#
_entry.id   AF-Q218J9-F1
#
_cell.length_a   1.000
_cell.length_b   1.000
_cell.length_c   1.000
_cell.angle_alpha   90.00
_cell.angle_beta   90.00
_cell.angle_gamma   90.00
#
_symmetry.space_group_name_H-M   'P 1'
#
loop_
_entity.id
_entity.type
_entity.pdbx_description
1 polymer ?
#
loop_
_entity_poly.entity_id
_entity_poly.type
_entity_poly.pdbx_seq_one_letter_code
_entity_poly.pdbx_strand_id
1 'polypeptide(L)'
;MAPVKAAMMKVGFVLDIARKDERFMNDLSRDAFKTLLQSGIDLSHGEVMAVVDIIHNTSISTLAPHIGDLRDNWNAIVKERRFE
;
A
#
# COMPACT_ATOMS: atom_id res chain seq x y z
N MET A 1 -4.58 16.77 13.22
CA MET A 1 -3.38 16.36 12.44
C MET A 1 -2.77 15.01 12.83
N ALA A 2 -3.01 14.46 14.04
CA ALA A 2 -2.53 13.13 14.43
C ALA A 2 -3.04 11.91 13.60
N PRO A 3 -4.30 11.85 13.13
CA PRO A 3 -4.83 10.60 12.54
C PRO A 3 -4.25 10.27 11.16
N VAL A 4 -3.95 11.28 10.33
CA VAL A 4 -3.37 11.07 8.99
C VAL A 4 -1.95 10.49 9.09
N LYS A 5 -1.14 10.97 10.04
CA LYS A 5 0.22 10.47 10.22
C LYS A 5 0.25 9.00 10.65
N ALA A 6 -0.64 8.61 11.55
CA ALA A 6 -0.78 7.22 11.97
C ALA A 6 -1.21 6.32 10.79
N ALA A 7 -2.16 6.79 9.99
CA ALA A 7 -2.59 6.07 8.78
C ALA A 7 -1.44 5.88 7.79
N MET A 8 -0.63 6.91 7.53
CA MET A 8 0.52 6.80 6.63
C MET A 8 1.58 5.83 7.14
N MET A 9 1.79 5.72 8.46
CA MET A 9 2.68 4.71 9.03
C MET A 9 2.18 3.29 8.77
N LYS A 10 0.89 3.03 8.97
CA LYS A 10 0.29 1.72 8.69
C LYS A 10 0.33 1.36 7.21
N VAL A 11 -0.01 2.30 6.34
CA VAL A 11 0.07 2.12 4.87
C VAL A 11 1.52 1.86 4.45
N GLY A 12 2.48 2.61 4.98
CA GLY A 12 3.91 2.39 4.72
C GLY A 12 4.38 1.00 5.15
N PHE A 13 3.94 0.52 6.31
CA PHE A 13 4.25 -0.83 6.80
C PHE A 13 3.79 -1.93 5.84
N VAL A 14 2.63 -1.77 5.18
CA VAL A 14 2.17 -2.71 4.14
C VAL A 14 3.15 -2.77 2.97
N LEU A 15 3.66 -1.62 2.52
CA LEU A 15 4.64 -1.55 1.44
C LEU A 15 5.97 -2.17 1.86
N ASP A 16 6.40 -1.99 3.11
CA ASP A 16 7.61 -2.63 3.65
C ASP A 16 7.50 -4.16 3.70
N ILE A 17 6.31 -4.69 4.00
CA ILE A 17 6.05 -6.14 3.90
C ILE A 17 6.17 -6.57 2.44
N ALA A 18 5.50 -5.88 1.51
CA ALA A 18 5.54 -6.21 0.09
C ALA A 18 6.96 -6.14 -0.49
N ARG A 19 7.79 -5.21 -0.01
CA ARG A 19 9.19 -5.15 -0.40
C ARG A 19 9.96 -6.40 0.02
N LYS A 20 9.63 -7.03 1.14
CA LYS A 20 10.33 -8.22 1.67
C LYS A 20 9.74 -9.53 1.20
N ASP A 21 8.43 -9.59 0.99
CA ASP A 21 7.68 -10.77 0.58
C ASP A 21 7.11 -10.59 -0.84
N GLU A 22 7.77 -11.25 -1.80
CA GLU A 22 7.39 -11.22 -3.20
C GLU A 22 6.00 -11.81 -3.46
N ARG A 23 5.59 -12.83 -2.70
CA ARG A 23 4.25 -13.43 -2.86
C ARG A 23 3.19 -12.43 -2.46
N PHE A 24 3.38 -11.79 -1.31
CA PHE A 24 2.49 -10.74 -0.83
C PHE A 24 2.41 -9.57 -1.81
N MET A 25 3.54 -9.14 -2.38
CA MET A 25 3.58 -8.10 -3.41
C MET A 25 2.80 -8.48 -4.68
N ASN A 26 2.98 -9.71 -5.17
CA ASN A 26 2.29 -10.22 -6.34
C ASN A 26 0.78 -10.34 -6.10
N ASP A 27 0.37 -10.81 -4.92
CA ASP A 27 -1.03 -10.89 -4.52
C ASP A 27 -1.66 -9.50 -4.41
N LEU A 28 -0.96 -8.55 -3.78
CA LEU A 28 -1.38 -7.15 -3.71
C LEU A 28 -1.56 -6.52 -5.11
N SER A 29 -0.65 -6.80 -6.04
CA SER A 29 -0.70 -6.29 -7.41
C SER A 29 -1.85 -6.89 -8.22
N ARG A 30 -2.34 -8.08 -7.86
CA ARG A 30 -3.46 -8.76 -8.51
C ARG A 30 -4.80 -8.35 -7.91
N ASP A 31 -4.90 -8.34 -6.59
CA ASP A 31 -6.10 -8.00 -5.83
C ASP A 31 -5.72 -7.47 -4.44
N ALA A 32 -5.43 -6.17 -4.39
CA ALA A 32 -5.05 -5.48 -3.16
C ALA A 32 -6.12 -5.62 -2.06
N PHE A 33 -7.41 -5.51 -2.39
CA PHE A 33 -8.47 -5.52 -1.39
C PHE A 33 -8.58 -6.88 -0.70
N LYS A 34 -8.65 -7.95 -1.49
CA LYS A 34 -8.71 -9.31 -0.95
C LYS A 34 -7.46 -9.66 -0.15
N THR A 35 -6.29 -9.30 -0.68
CA THR A 35 -4.99 -9.59 -0.04
C THR A 35 -4.89 -8.92 1.33
N LEU A 36 -5.27 -7.65 1.43
CA LEU A 36 -5.28 -6.92 2.71
C LEU A 36 -6.27 -7.52 3.71
N LEU A 37 -7.48 -7.90 3.25
CA LEU A 37 -8.47 -8.55 4.11
C LEU A 37 -7.95 -9.89 4.68
N GLN A 38 -7.17 -10.64 3.91
CA GLN A 38 -6.60 -11.93 4.30
C GLN A 38 -5.28 -11.82 5.06
N SER A 39 -4.60 -10.66 5.00
CA SER A 39 -3.29 -10.43 5.61
C SER A 39 -3.29 -10.37 7.14
N GLY A 40 -4.45 -10.12 7.75
CA GLY A 40 -4.57 -9.88 9.19
C GLY A 40 -3.99 -8.54 9.66
N ILE A 41 -3.56 -7.66 8.74
CA ILE A 41 -3.07 -6.32 9.06
C ILE A 41 -4.28 -5.46 9.47
N ASP A 42 -4.21 -4.86 10.66
CA ASP A 42 -5.24 -3.96 11.17
C ASP A 42 -5.24 -2.63 10.41
N LEU A 43 -6.07 -2.55 9.38
CA LEU A 43 -6.30 -1.36 8.57
C LEU A 43 -7.79 -0.97 8.64
N SER A 44 -8.03 0.31 8.87
CA SER A 44 -9.32 0.94 8.63
C SER A 44 -9.65 0.96 7.13
N HIS A 45 -10.93 1.15 6.82
CA HIS A 45 -11.39 1.23 5.42
C HIS A 45 -10.64 2.31 4.61
N GLY A 46 -10.35 3.47 5.22
CA GLY A 46 -9.60 4.55 4.55
C GLY A 46 -8.16 4.16 4.24
N GLU A 47 -7.49 3.43 5.13
CA GLU A 47 -6.13 2.93 4.93
C GLU A 47 -6.08 1.84 3.86
N VAL A 48 -7.06 0.93 3.84
CA VAL A 48 -7.19 -0.07 2.76
C VAL A 48 -7.33 0.61 1.40
N MET A 49 -8.22 1.60 1.29
CA MET A 49 -8.40 2.34 0.04
C MET A 49 -7.15 3.14 -0.35
N ALA A 50 -6.38 3.63 0.62
CA ALA A 50 -5.11 4.30 0.35
C ALA A 50 -4.05 3.35 -0.22
N VAL A 51 -3.96 2.11 0.29
CA VAL A 51 -3.10 1.09 -0.30
C VAL A 51 -3.55 0.74 -1.73
N VAL A 52 -4.86 0.61 -1.97
CA VAL A 52 -5.40 0.38 -3.32
C VAL A 52 -5.04 1.53 -4.26
N ASP A 53 -5.15 2.79 -3.80
CA ASP A 53 -4.75 3.97 -4.55
C ASP A 53 -3.27 3.99 -4.92
N ILE A 54 -2.42 3.51 -4.02
CA ILE A 54 -0.98 3.39 -4.27
C ILE A 54 -0.71 2.34 -5.34
N ILE A 55 -1.27 1.14 -5.19
CA ILE A 55 -0.98 -0.01 -6.06
C ILE A 55 -1.53 0.20 -7.47
N HIS A 56 -2.76 0.71 -7.58
CA HIS A 56 -3.46 0.88 -8.86
C HIS A 56 -3.34 2.30 -9.43
N ASN A 57 -2.57 3.18 -8.79
CA ASN A 57 -2.41 4.58 -9.20
C ASN A 57 -3.76 5.32 -9.34
N THR A 58 -4.68 5.09 -8.40
CA THR A 58 -5.99 5.77 -8.34
C THR A 58 -6.01 6.83 -7.24
N SER A 59 -7.10 7.60 -7.12
CA SER A 59 -7.24 8.64 -6.07
C SER A 59 -8.65 8.63 -5.47
N ILE A 60 -9.11 7.46 -5.02
CA ILE A 60 -10.46 7.26 -4.49
C ILE A 60 -10.55 7.42 -2.96
N SER A 61 -9.44 7.25 -2.25
CA SER A 61 -9.41 7.35 -0.79
C SER A 61 -9.38 8.80 -0.32
N THR A 62 -9.87 9.04 0.90
CA THR A 62 -9.75 10.33 1.58
C THR A 62 -8.30 10.68 1.93
N LEU A 63 -7.39 9.71 1.85
CA LEU A 63 -5.96 9.88 2.09
C LEU A 63 -5.17 10.14 0.79
N ALA A 64 -5.82 10.12 -0.39
CA ALA A 64 -5.17 10.32 -1.69
C ALA A 64 -4.25 11.56 -1.77
N PRO A 65 -4.57 12.72 -1.14
CA PRO A 65 -3.67 13.88 -1.16
C PRO A 65 -2.36 13.69 -0.39
N HIS A 66 -2.23 12.63 0.42
CA HIS A 66 -1.13 12.42 1.36
C HIS A 66 -0.23 11.21 1.02
N ILE A 67 -0.57 10.43 -0.01
CA ILE A 67 0.10 9.17 -0.34
C ILE A 67 1.15 9.29 -1.46
N GLY A 68 1.51 10.50 -1.89
CA GLY A 68 2.44 10.74 -3.01
C GLY A 68 3.78 10.01 -2.81
N ASP A 69 4.44 10.26 -1.67
CA ASP A 69 5.73 9.62 -1.35
C ASP A 69 5.62 8.09 -1.27
N LEU A 70 4.48 7.57 -0.77
CA LEU A 70 4.23 6.13 -0.66
C LEU A 70 3.99 5.50 -2.03
N ARG A 71 3.39 6.24 -2.98
CA ARG A 71 3.25 5.81 -4.37
C ARG A 71 4.59 5.72 -5.08
N ASP A 72 5.45 6.70 -4.88
CA ASP A 72 6.80 6.67 -5.45
C ASP A 72 7.62 5.51 -4.86
N ASN A 73 7.48 5.24 -3.56
CA ASN A 73 8.09 4.09 -2.91
C ASN A 73 7.59 2.75 -3.51
N TRP A 74 6.28 2.59 -3.71
CA TRP A 74 5.74 1.40 -4.36
C TRP A 74 6.31 1.19 -5.77
N ASN A 75 6.38 2.26 -6.57
CA ASN A 75 6.97 2.20 -7.90
C ASN A 75 8.46 1.81 -7.87
N ALA A 76 9.20 2.24 -6.85
CA ALA A 76 10.59 1.82 -6.63
C ALA A 76 10.67 0.32 -6.31
N ILE A 77 9.83 -0.18 -5.39
CA ILE A 77 9.75 -1.61 -5.04
C ILE A 77 9.44 -2.47 -6.27
N VAL A 78 8.46 -2.05 -7.08
CA VAL A 78 8.11 -2.75 -8.33
C VAL A 78 9.27 -2.78 -9.31
N LYS A 79 10.07 -1.71 -9.39
CA LYS A 79 11.27 -1.69 -10.23
C LYS A 79 12.36 -2.60 -9.68
N GLU A 80 12.68 -2.52 -8.39
CA GLU A 80 13.68 -3.37 -7.73
C GLU A 80 13.44 -4.86 -8.04
N ARG A 81 12.18 -5.32 -7.89
CA ARG A 81 11.81 -6.73 -8.12
C ARG A 81 11.72 -7.15 -9.59
N ARG A 82 11.67 -6.21 -10.55
CA ARG A 82 11.71 -6.53 -11.98
C ARG A 82 13.12 -6.74 -12.51
N PHE A 83 14.14 -6.30 -11.76
CA PHE A 83 15.55 -6.38 -12.16
C PHE A 83 16.36 -7.40 -11.35
N GLU A 84 15.71 -8.12 -10.41
CA GLU A 84 16.24 -9.34 -9.77
C GLU A 84 15.88 -10.59 -10.60
#